data_AF-W5M9K8-F1
#
_entry.id   AF-W5M9K8-F1
#
_cell.length_a   1.000
_cell.length_b   1.000
_cell.length_c   1.000
_cell.angle_alpha   90.00
_cell.angle_beta   90.00
_cell.angle_gamma   90.00
#
_symmetry.space_group_name_H-M   'P 1'
#
loop_
_entity.id
_entity.type
_entity.pdbx_description
1 polymer ?
#
loop_
_entity_poly.entity_id
_entity_poly.type
_entity_poly.pdbx_seq_one_letter_code
_entity_poly.pdbx_strand_id
1 'polypeptide(L)'
;LFYDFFLNRRAVDELLNEAKRGRIRAETMGPAGWMKCPLRGPNKRFLLNTLRNTVPLRGLSERRPAGGSTGHQSARNQKEEEETPRRRHSRSGIAHPAARRAPDLPPAPLPPVLLHPPAPRPSRR
;
A
#
# COMPACT_ATOMS: atom_id res chain seq x y z
N LEU A 1 -26.42 28.30 -21.85
CA LEU A 1 -26.08 29.37 -20.87
C LEU A 1 -26.37 28.96 -19.43
N PHE A 2 -27.60 28.55 -19.08
CA PHE A 2 -27.95 28.14 -17.70
C PHE A 2 -27.25 26.85 -17.22
N TYR A 3 -27.13 25.85 -18.09
CA TYR A 3 -26.41 24.59 -17.79
C TYR A 3 -24.92 24.82 -17.49
N ASP A 4 -24.30 25.71 -18.27
CA ASP A 4 -22.89 26.08 -18.09
C ASP A 4 -22.66 26.79 -16.75
N PHE A 5 -23.55 27.71 -16.36
CA PHE A 5 -23.52 28.35 -15.06
C PHE A 5 -23.60 27.34 -13.89
N PHE A 6 -24.47 26.34 -13.97
CA PHE A 6 -24.57 25.31 -12.93
C PHE A 6 -23.35 24.40 -12.86
N LEU A 7 -22.80 23.99 -14.01
CA LEU A 7 -21.56 23.20 -14.04
C LEU A 7 -20.40 23.99 -13.45
N ASN A 8 -20.27 25.27 -13.81
CA ASN A 8 -19.27 26.15 -13.23
C ASN A 8 -19.45 26.29 -11.72
N ARG A 9 -20.67 26.50 -11.23
CA ARG A 9 -20.95 26.58 -9.79
C ARG A 9 -20.54 25.29 -9.06
N ARG A 10 -20.94 24.13 -9.58
CA ARG A 10 -20.55 22.82 -9.02
C ARG A 10 -19.04 22.60 -9.06
N ALA A 11 -18.38 22.98 -10.14
CA ALA A 11 -16.93 22.85 -10.28
C ALA A 11 -16.19 23.69 -9.23
N VAL A 12 -16.63 24.93 -9.01
CA VAL A 12 -16.09 25.80 -7.96
C VAL A 12 -16.32 25.19 -6.57
N ASP A 13 -17.52 24.70 -6.30
CA ASP A 13 -17.86 24.09 -5.01
C ASP A 13 -17.00 22.83 -4.74
N GLU A 14 -16.80 21.97 -5.75
CA GLU A 14 -15.93 20.79 -5.64
C GLU A 14 -14.46 21.16 -5.43
N LEU A 15 -13.96 22.19 -6.12
CA LEU A 15 -12.59 22.68 -5.93
C LEU A 15 -12.37 23.19 -4.50
N LEU A 16 -13.32 23.96 -3.95
CA LEU A 16 -13.26 24.44 -2.57
C LEU A 16 -13.32 23.27 -1.57
N ASN A 17 -14.12 22.25 -1.85
CA ASN A 17 -14.22 21.07 -0.99
C ASN A 17 -12.93 20.21 -1.01
N GLU A 18 -12.28 20.06 -2.18
CA GLU A 18 -10.98 19.38 -2.24
C GLU A 18 -9.88 20.23 -1.59
N ALA A 19 -9.91 21.56 -1.71
CA ALA A 19 -8.96 22.44 -1.02
C ALA A 19 -9.06 22.30 0.51
N LYS A 20 -10.27 22.22 1.07
CA LYS A 20 -10.47 21.94 2.51
C LYS A 20 -9.87 20.61 2.93
N ARG A 21 -10.04 19.55 2.12
CA ARG A 21 -9.41 18.24 2.36
C ARG A 21 -7.88 18.34 2.26
N GLY A 22 -7.38 19.08 1.27
CA GLY A 22 -5.96 19.37 1.08
C GLY A 22 -5.34 20.06 2.29
N ARG A 23 -6.04 21.04 2.87
CA ARG A 23 -5.64 21.71 4.12
C ARG A 23 -5.47 20.70 5.26
N ILE A 24 -6.45 19.84 5.52
CA ILE A 24 -6.36 18.83 6.58
C ILE A 24 -5.18 17.89 6.32
N ARG A 25 -4.96 17.44 5.07
CA ARG A 25 -3.79 16.60 4.73
C ARG A 25 -2.47 17.31 5.03
N ALA A 26 -2.38 18.60 4.70
CA ALA A 26 -1.20 19.42 4.97
C ALA A 26 -0.99 19.68 6.47
N GLU A 27 -2.05 19.86 7.24
CA GLU A 27 -1.96 20.00 8.70
C GLU A 27 -1.53 18.68 9.37
N THR A 28 -2.05 17.54 8.91
CA THR A 28 -1.74 16.22 9.49
C THR A 28 -0.34 15.72 9.15
N MET A 29 0.08 15.83 7.88
CA MET A 29 1.35 15.26 7.41
C MET A 29 2.41 16.30 7.04
N GLY A 30 2.03 17.56 6.83
CA GLY A 30 2.96 18.62 6.44
C GLY A 30 3.71 18.31 5.13
N PRO A 31 4.92 18.87 4.97
CA PRO A 31 5.80 18.59 3.84
C PRO A 31 6.18 17.11 3.71
N ALA A 32 6.24 16.38 4.82
CA ALA A 32 6.63 14.98 4.84
C ALA A 32 5.65 14.07 4.06
N GLY A 33 4.37 14.47 3.96
CA GLY A 33 3.37 13.77 3.16
C GLY A 33 3.66 13.74 1.64
N TRP A 34 4.57 14.60 1.17
CA TRP A 34 4.98 14.70 -0.23
C TRP A 34 6.39 14.17 -0.48
N MET A 35 7.17 13.93 0.58
CA MET A 35 8.50 13.37 0.48
C MET A 35 8.44 11.84 0.40
N LYS A 36 9.44 11.21 -0.23
CA LYS A 36 9.56 9.75 -0.18
C LYS A 36 9.84 9.33 1.26
N CYS A 37 9.20 8.23 1.69
CA CYS A 37 9.49 7.63 3.00
C CYS A 37 10.99 7.29 3.06
N PRO A 38 11.75 7.78 4.06
CA PRO A 38 13.18 7.49 4.19
C PRO A 38 13.44 6.02 4.51
N LEU A 39 12.42 5.30 4.99
CA LEU A 39 12.50 3.86 5.23
C LEU A 39 12.30 3.08 3.92
N ARG A 40 12.84 1.86 3.88
CA ARG A 40 12.57 0.91 2.79
C ARG A 40 11.06 0.73 2.61
N GLY A 41 10.67 0.50 1.35
CA GLY A 41 9.26 0.30 1.00
C GLY A 41 8.59 -0.79 1.86
N PRO A 42 7.32 -0.61 2.23
CA PRO A 42 6.63 -1.53 3.14
C PRO A 42 6.42 -2.91 2.51
N ASN A 43 6.29 -3.94 3.34
CA ASN A 43 5.94 -5.29 2.88
C ASN A 43 4.53 -5.29 2.26
N LYS A 44 4.45 -5.63 0.98
CA LYS A 44 3.20 -5.62 0.19
C LYS A 44 2.10 -6.50 0.81
N ARG A 45 2.44 -7.68 1.35
CA ARG A 45 1.43 -8.59 1.95
C ARG A 45 0.81 -7.97 3.20
N PHE A 46 1.65 -7.44 4.08
CA PHE A 46 1.22 -6.76 5.30
C PHE A 46 0.32 -5.57 4.96
N LEU A 47 0.78 -4.68 4.07
CA LEU A 47 0.04 -3.47 3.70
C LEU A 47 -1.35 -3.79 3.12
N LEU A 48 -1.44 -4.73 2.19
CA LEU A 48 -2.72 -5.12 1.58
C LEU A 48 -3.69 -5.71 2.60
N ASN A 49 -3.19 -6.55 3.51
CA ASN A 49 -4.01 -7.15 4.55
C ASN A 49 -4.51 -6.08 5.54
N THR A 50 -3.64 -5.15 5.94
CA THR A 50 -4.02 -4.03 6.81
C THR A 50 -5.09 -3.15 6.16
N LEU A 51 -4.92 -2.75 4.90
CA LEU A 51 -5.90 -1.89 4.20
C LEU A 51 -7.28 -2.55 4.07
N ARG A 52 -7.33 -3.86 3.79
CA ARG A 52 -8.59 -4.62 3.69
C ARG A 52 -9.36 -4.68 5.01
N ASN A 53 -8.65 -4.71 6.14
CA ASN A 53 -9.24 -4.97 7.45
C ASN A 53 -9.48 -3.71 8.29
N THR A 54 -8.72 -2.64 8.06
CA THR A 54 -8.72 -1.44 8.94
C THR A 54 -9.30 -0.19 8.29
N VAL A 55 -9.34 -0.11 6.96
CA VAL A 55 -9.93 1.05 6.27
C VAL A 55 -11.41 0.73 6.02
N PRO A 56 -12.36 1.44 6.64
CA PRO A 56 -13.76 1.28 6.29
C PRO A 56 -13.91 1.59 4.80
N LEU A 57 -14.35 0.60 4.02
CA LEU A 57 -14.47 0.67 2.57
C LEU A 57 -15.62 1.62 2.17
N ARG A 58 -15.53 2.92 2.48
CA ARG A 58 -16.33 3.95 1.83
C ARG A 58 -15.51 4.54 0.70
N GLY A 59 -15.76 4.06 -0.53
CA GLY A 59 -15.37 4.76 -1.76
C GLY A 59 -14.25 4.14 -2.62
N LEU A 60 -13.68 2.98 -2.26
CA LEU A 60 -12.77 2.23 -3.16
C LEU A 60 -13.49 1.13 -3.96
N SER A 61 -14.75 0.83 -3.63
CA SER A 61 -15.59 -0.07 -4.42
C SER A 61 -16.24 0.70 -5.56
N GLU A 62 -15.48 0.92 -6.64
CA GLU A 62 -15.91 0.99 -8.06
C GLU A 62 -14.81 1.68 -8.89
N ARG A 63 -13.57 1.20 -8.85
CA ARG A 63 -12.68 1.32 -10.02
C ARG A 63 -11.97 -0.01 -10.22
N ARG A 64 -12.52 -0.80 -11.14
CA ARG A 64 -11.79 -1.90 -11.79
C ARG A 64 -10.38 -1.40 -12.17
N PRO A 65 -9.31 -2.19 -11.98
CA PRO A 65 -8.01 -1.85 -12.53
C PRO A 65 -8.05 -2.08 -14.04
N ALA A 66 -8.49 -1.07 -14.81
CA ALA A 66 -7.97 -0.87 -16.15
C ALA A 66 -6.59 -0.22 -15.97
N GLY A 67 -5.57 -0.84 -16.55
CA GLY A 67 -4.17 -0.53 -16.31
C GLY A 67 -3.79 0.93 -16.52
N GLY A 68 -2.74 1.35 -15.81
CA GLY A 68 -2.15 2.67 -15.97
C GLY A 68 -1.55 3.18 -14.67
N SER A 69 -0.43 2.60 -14.25
CA SER A 69 0.51 3.29 -13.36
C SER A 69 1.11 4.47 -14.11
N THR A 70 0.42 5.60 -14.13
CA THR A 70 0.97 6.86 -14.66
C THR A 70 0.95 7.88 -13.54
N GLY A 71 2.03 7.89 -12.78
CA GLY A 71 2.36 8.91 -11.81
C GLY A 71 3.87 9.11 -11.80
N HIS A 72 4.30 10.21 -12.44
CA HIS A 72 5.62 10.83 -12.35
C HIS A 72 6.79 10.15 -13.08
N GLN A 73 6.96 10.46 -14.37
CA GLN A 73 8.30 10.63 -14.94
C GLN A 73 8.43 12.07 -15.45
N SER A 74 9.32 12.78 -14.77
CA SER A 74 9.84 14.09 -15.11
C SER A 74 10.39 14.10 -16.54
N ALA A 75 10.23 15.24 -17.22
CA ALA A 75 10.87 15.55 -18.48
C ALA A 75 12.36 15.15 -18.47
N ARG A 76 12.76 14.27 -19.40
CA ARG A 76 14.15 14.17 -19.83
C ARG A 76 14.19 13.84 -21.32
N ASN A 77 14.52 14.88 -22.06
CA ASN A 77 14.97 14.90 -23.44
C ASN A 77 16.08 13.86 -23.64
N GLN A 78 15.92 12.92 -24.58
CA GLN A 78 17.02 12.29 -25.29
C GLN A 78 16.51 11.57 -26.55
N LYS A 79 17.25 11.85 -27.61
CA LYS A 79 17.12 11.53 -29.02
C LYS A 79 17.57 10.09 -29.27
N GLU A 80 16.99 9.45 -30.30
CA GLU A 80 17.57 8.42 -31.19
C GLU A 80 18.49 7.34 -30.56
N GLU A 81 18.03 6.08 -30.51
CA GLU A 81 18.74 4.93 -31.12
C GLU A 81 17.88 3.64 -31.07
N GLU A 82 17.62 3.10 -32.27
CA GLU A 82 17.79 1.70 -32.69
C GLU A 82 17.18 0.52 -31.88
N GLU A 83 16.20 -0.12 -32.55
CA GLU A 83 16.03 -1.57 -32.74
C GLU A 83 16.44 -2.56 -31.63
N THR A 84 15.44 -3.26 -31.04
CA THR A 84 15.47 -4.72 -30.85
C THR A 84 14.12 -5.27 -30.35
N PRO A 85 13.76 -6.54 -30.68
CA PRO A 85 12.37 -6.97 -30.82
C PRO A 85 11.67 -7.32 -29.50
N ARG A 86 10.38 -6.95 -29.44
CA ARG A 86 9.43 -7.28 -28.37
C ARG A 86 9.33 -8.81 -28.16
N ARG A 87 9.95 -9.32 -27.09
CA ARG A 87 9.69 -10.67 -26.56
C ARG A 87 8.27 -10.74 -26.01
N ARG A 88 7.32 -11.19 -26.84
CA ARG A 88 6.00 -11.67 -26.42
C ARG A 88 6.21 -12.79 -25.38
N HIS A 89 5.78 -12.56 -24.14
CA HIS A 89 5.71 -13.60 -23.13
C HIS A 89 4.64 -14.62 -23.54
N SER A 90 5.07 -15.68 -24.21
CA SER A 90 4.28 -16.88 -24.46
C SER A 90 3.90 -17.50 -23.12
N ARG A 91 2.60 -17.63 -22.86
CA ARG A 91 2.04 -18.40 -21.74
C ARG A 91 2.33 -19.89 -21.96
N SER A 92 3.48 -20.37 -21.54
CA SER A 92 3.73 -21.81 -21.39
C SER A 92 3.38 -22.20 -19.95
N GLY A 93 2.22 -22.84 -19.78
CA GLY A 93 1.82 -23.46 -18.53
C GLY A 93 2.77 -24.60 -18.18
N ILE A 94 3.59 -24.40 -17.15
CA ILE A 94 4.33 -25.48 -16.50
C ILE A 94 3.40 -26.01 -15.40
N ALA A 95 2.86 -27.21 -15.61
CA ALA A 95 2.16 -27.93 -14.57
C ALA A 95 3.15 -28.32 -13.47
N HIS A 96 2.99 -27.77 -12.26
CA HIS A 96 3.74 -28.21 -11.10
C HIS A 96 3.15 -29.54 -10.59
N PRO A 97 3.96 -30.60 -10.38
CA PRO A 97 3.47 -31.81 -9.74
C PRO A 97 3.07 -31.48 -8.31
N ALA A 98 1.88 -31.97 -7.91
CA ALA A 98 1.34 -31.82 -6.57
C ALA A 98 2.34 -32.38 -5.54
N ALA A 99 3.01 -31.49 -4.81
CA ALA A 99 3.77 -31.87 -3.63
C ALA A 99 2.80 -32.57 -2.67
N ARG A 100 3.10 -33.84 -2.38
CA ARG A 100 2.36 -34.65 -1.41
C ARG A 100 2.25 -33.84 -0.11
N ARG A 101 1.02 -33.54 0.31
CA ARG A 101 0.75 -32.95 1.63
C ARG A 101 1.35 -33.88 2.69
N ALA A 102 2.32 -33.38 3.45
CA ALA A 102 2.71 -34.03 4.69
C ALA A 102 1.49 -34.05 5.63
N PRO A 103 1.26 -35.12 6.40
CA PRO A 103 0.22 -35.11 7.42
C PRO A 103 0.56 -34.02 8.45
N ASP A 104 -0.43 -33.19 8.78
CA ASP A 104 -0.32 -32.12 9.77
C ASP A 104 -0.01 -32.74 11.15
N LEU A 105 1.27 -32.76 11.51
CA LEU A 105 1.69 -33.08 12.88
C LEU A 105 1.38 -31.86 13.77
N PRO A 106 0.75 -32.07 14.94
CA PRO A 106 0.50 -30.97 15.88
C PRO A 106 1.84 -30.37 16.35
N PRO A 107 1.87 -29.06 16.67
CA PRO A 107 3.09 -28.42 17.16
C PRO A 107 3.54 -29.09 18.46
N ALA A 108 4.84 -29.36 18.57
CA ALA A 108 5.43 -29.93 19.78
C ALA A 108 5.14 -29.03 21.00
N PRO A 109 4.85 -29.61 22.18
CA PRO A 109 4.61 -28.83 23.39
C PRO A 109 5.87 -28.03 23.76
N LEU A 110 5.67 -26.76 24.14
CA LEU A 110 6.75 -25.88 24.56
C LEU A 110 7.45 -26.45 25.81
N PRO A 111 8.78 -26.33 25.94
CA PRO A 111 9.47 -26.74 27.14
C PRO A 111 8.98 -25.91 28.35
N PRO A 112 8.94 -26.50 29.56
CA PRO A 112 8.49 -25.79 30.75
C PRO A 112 9.41 -24.59 31.00
N VAL A 113 8.80 -23.41 31.15
CA VAL A 113 9.51 -22.19 31.52
C VAL A 113 10.04 -22.37 32.94
N LEU A 114 11.36 -22.46 33.09
CA LEU A 114 12.03 -22.43 34.40
C LEU A 114 11.73 -21.08 35.05
N LEU A 115 10.79 -21.10 36.00
CA LEU A 115 10.43 -19.98 36.84
C LEU A 115 11.65 -19.62 37.69
N HIS A 116 12.37 -18.56 37.32
CA HIS A 116 13.48 -18.07 38.12
C HIS A 116 12.92 -17.50 39.43
N PRO A 117 13.53 -17.81 40.60
CA PRO A 117 13.07 -17.28 41.87
C PRO A 117 13.18 -15.75 41.88
N PRO A 118 12.22 -15.05 42.51
CA PRO A 118 12.28 -13.60 42.61
C PRO A 118 13.50 -13.15 43.42
N ALA A 119 14.15 -12.08 42.95
CA ALA A 119 15.33 -11.51 43.60
C ALA A 119 15.02 -11.13 45.07
N PRO A 120 15.96 -11.34 46.00
CA PRO A 120 15.77 -10.97 47.39
C PRO A 120 15.60 -9.46 47.53
N ARG A 121 14.59 -9.06 48.31
CA ARG A 121 14.30 -7.65 48.57
C ARG A 121 15.46 -6.99 49.32
N PRO A 122 15.87 -5.76 48.96
CA PRO A 122 16.91 -5.06 49.69
C PRO A 122 16.45 -4.75 51.11
N SER A 123 17.27 -5.12 52.08
CA SER A 123 17.14 -4.76 53.48
C SER A 123 17.28 -3.24 53.63
N ARG A 124 16.23 -2.57 54.10
CA ARG A 124 16.30 -1.17 54.50
C ARG A 124 17.25 -1.07 55.72
N ARG A 125 18.34 -0.33 55.55
CA ARG A 125 19.09 0.29 56.65
C ARG A 125 18.59 1.72 56.84
#